data_AF-A0A960MX24-F1
#
_entry.id   AF-A0A960MX24-F1
#
_cell.length_a   1.000
_cell.length_b   1.000
_cell.length_c   1.000
_cell.angle_alpha   90.00
_cell.angle_beta   90.00
_cell.angle_gamma   90.00
#
_symmetry.space_group_name_H-M   'P 1'
#
loop_
_entity.id
_entity.type
_entity.pdbx_description
1 polymer ?
#
loop_
_entity_poly.entity_id
_entity_poly.type
_entity_poly.pdbx_seq_one_letter_code
_entity_poly.pdbx_strand_id
1 'polypeptide(L)'
;MGAAYLMDVLSGRLIHRFQASPAVSDDLFGSSVALSDRYVLIALPGRSDGKGLVEIFETLSGDHEEYLDPMDLAANDAFGSSLALSGQLALVGAPFEGNNEGAAYLFDLRARQLLRKLVSPNRAAGRLFGYDVALDGDRAVVGEPGNGPGGKAYFFDLQTNGAGVEFPDSAGSFGNQVELDGGLALIGAPDDETAYLYDVSRMERLRILTASDGLNAFGQHVAFRGEQALFGVRSSGGGSVHYIRPLAGPLPMDTVTQTRNYAPGVIQGDFSRFYQPLINPDGEVFFTAGLTGPGTTGGRNQGLWTNFQGDLDTVGIVGGSAEIVGPGLKTGRLLRFVSSRADSMVFEAQIKGPGVTARNNRVLLTFDGTQANQLRTGTPLAALGNAEIQSLQEILHTGDNPPNSTPTDRILLPYRLQSGTGGVTATNDTGLLLADSFGGGVGATKEREGQPARGADTFGQFFGRAAASTTTYYGFSAFVIPDGGGPPLRQCFTTTAGGNQLSVVREGDQAPGLGAELDPAETFRNVLGEVVDLNGFGIARALRGGTPSANQFAEGFWKESGDALMIGRGTELDATLHPVTGQPVGSFLASRFLRF
;
A
#
# COMPACT_ATOMS: atom_id res chain seq x y z
N MET A 1 15.98 -33.28 -7.55
CA MET A 1 16.84 -32.07 -7.50
C MET A 1 15.93 -30.88 -7.30
N GLY A 2 16.16 -30.16 -6.20
CA GLY A 2 15.40 -28.94 -5.90
C GLY A 2 15.91 -27.72 -6.65
N ALA A 3 15.15 -26.63 -6.60
CA ALA A 3 15.52 -25.33 -7.14
C ALA A 3 14.71 -24.24 -6.41
N ALA A 4 15.30 -23.05 -6.25
CA ALA A 4 14.59 -21.88 -5.75
C ALA A 4 14.53 -20.80 -6.83
N TYR A 5 13.48 -20.00 -6.80
CA TYR A 5 13.21 -19.00 -7.83
C TYR A 5 12.91 -17.66 -7.17
N LEU A 6 13.64 -16.61 -7.57
CA LEU A 6 13.31 -15.24 -7.21
C LEU A 6 12.51 -14.62 -8.35
N MET A 7 11.32 -14.12 -8.05
CA MET A 7 10.41 -13.55 -9.04
C MET A 7 10.01 -12.14 -8.66
N ASP A 8 9.91 -11.27 -9.66
CA ASP A 8 9.28 -9.97 -9.51
C ASP A 8 7.76 -10.15 -9.45
N VAL A 9 7.16 -9.75 -8.33
CA VAL A 9 5.73 -10.03 -8.05
C VAL A 9 4.79 -9.18 -8.90
N LEU A 10 5.23 -8.03 -9.41
CA LEU A 10 4.39 -7.13 -10.23
C LEU A 10 4.30 -7.59 -11.68
N SER A 11 5.42 -8.01 -12.23
CA SER A 11 5.56 -8.41 -13.64
C SER A 11 5.44 -9.93 -13.83
N GLY A 12 5.59 -10.72 -12.76
CA GLY A 12 5.69 -12.17 -12.83
C GLY A 12 7.01 -12.65 -13.46
N ARG A 13 7.98 -11.75 -13.66
CA ARG A 13 9.26 -12.08 -14.31
C ARG A 13 10.14 -12.87 -13.34
N LEU A 14 10.71 -13.97 -13.84
CA LEU A 14 11.82 -14.65 -13.16
C LEU A 14 13.06 -13.75 -13.16
N ILE A 15 13.56 -13.43 -11.96
CA ILE A 15 14.81 -12.68 -11.76
C ILE A 15 15.96 -13.67 -11.72
N HIS A 16 15.93 -14.63 -10.78
CA HIS A 16 16.97 -15.63 -10.58
C HIS A 16 16.40 -17.02 -10.41
N ARG A 17 17.16 -18.01 -10.89
CA ARG A 17 16.95 -19.42 -10.59
C ARG A 17 18.20 -19.94 -9.89
N PHE A 18 18.05 -20.33 -8.63
CA PHE A 18 19.11 -20.90 -7.81
C PHE A 18 19.04 -22.42 -7.83
N GLN A 19 20.21 -23.06 -7.86
CA GLN A 19 20.36 -24.50 -7.81
C GLN A 19 21.63 -24.86 -7.04
N ALA A 20 21.60 -25.97 -6.30
CA ALA A 20 22.80 -26.55 -5.70
C ALA A 20 23.86 -26.84 -6.76
N SER A 21 25.13 -26.58 -6.43
CA SER A 21 26.27 -26.93 -7.29
C SER A 21 27.36 -27.65 -6.48
N PRO A 22 27.57 -28.97 -6.66
CA PRO A 22 26.84 -29.86 -7.57
C PRO A 22 25.43 -30.22 -7.03
N ALA A 23 24.46 -30.37 -7.93
CA ALA A 23 23.13 -30.86 -7.57
C ALA A 23 23.16 -32.35 -7.27
N VAL A 24 22.64 -32.76 -6.10
CA VAL A 24 22.57 -34.15 -5.68
C VAL A 24 21.10 -34.58 -5.62
N SER A 25 20.81 -35.85 -5.88
CA SER A 25 19.47 -36.38 -5.63
C SER A 25 19.14 -36.31 -4.14
N ASP A 26 17.92 -35.88 -3.82
CA ASP A 26 17.37 -35.84 -2.46
C ASP A 26 18.06 -34.88 -1.47
N ASP A 27 18.90 -33.96 -1.95
CA ASP A 27 19.48 -32.88 -1.12
C ASP A 27 18.46 -31.90 -0.53
N LEU A 28 17.23 -31.93 -1.05
CA LEU A 28 16.11 -31.06 -0.70
C LEU A 28 16.43 -29.56 -0.87
N PHE A 29 17.27 -29.19 -1.85
CA PHE A 29 17.58 -27.78 -2.12
C PHE A 29 16.31 -26.94 -2.31
N GLY A 30 16.20 -25.85 -1.55
CA GLY A 30 15.02 -24.98 -1.59
C GLY A 30 13.84 -25.49 -0.75
N SER A 31 14.04 -26.45 0.15
CA SER A 31 13.00 -26.88 1.10
C SER A 31 12.58 -25.76 2.07
N SER A 32 13.53 -24.88 2.39
CA SER A 32 13.30 -23.65 3.13
C SER A 32 14.10 -22.53 2.47
N VAL A 33 13.49 -21.34 2.41
CA VAL A 33 14.10 -20.15 1.82
C VAL A 33 13.77 -18.94 2.69
N ALA A 34 14.74 -18.03 2.84
CA ALA A 34 14.53 -16.74 3.50
C ALA A 34 15.13 -15.63 2.63
N LEU A 35 14.45 -14.48 2.57
CA LEU A 35 14.78 -13.38 1.66
C LEU A 35 14.82 -12.05 2.42
N SER A 36 15.83 -11.24 2.12
CA SER A 36 15.94 -9.83 2.50
C SER A 36 16.35 -9.02 1.27
N ASP A 37 16.47 -7.70 1.45
CA ASP A 37 16.93 -6.79 0.40
C ASP A 37 18.32 -7.16 -0.15
N ARG A 38 19.17 -7.84 0.65
CA ARG A 38 20.54 -8.18 0.27
C ARG A 38 20.83 -9.69 0.18
N TYR A 39 20.21 -10.49 1.04
CA TYR A 39 20.51 -11.92 1.13
C TYR A 39 19.32 -12.80 0.76
N VAL A 40 19.59 -13.86 0.01
CA VAL A 40 18.72 -15.03 -0.15
C VAL A 40 19.41 -16.20 0.52
N LEU A 41 18.76 -16.81 1.52
CA LEU A 41 19.21 -18.05 2.12
C LEU A 41 18.41 -19.21 1.57
N ILE A 42 19.10 -20.29 1.19
CA ILE A 42 18.48 -21.49 0.65
C ILE A 42 19.03 -22.71 1.37
N ALA A 43 18.14 -23.52 1.95
CA ALA A 43 18.53 -24.71 2.68
C ALA A 43 18.59 -25.98 1.81
N LEU A 44 19.42 -26.92 2.26
CA LEU A 44 19.60 -28.28 1.75
C LEU A 44 19.65 -29.30 2.91
N PRO A 45 18.56 -29.47 3.68
CA PRO A 45 18.58 -30.33 4.87
C PRO A 45 18.77 -31.82 4.53
N GLY A 46 18.46 -32.24 3.29
CA GLY A 46 18.54 -33.63 2.83
C GLY A 46 19.89 -34.06 2.30
N ARG A 47 20.96 -33.27 2.50
CA ARG A 47 22.31 -33.62 2.02
C ARG A 47 22.71 -35.05 2.42
N SER A 48 23.50 -35.69 1.56
CA SER A 48 23.90 -37.09 1.72
C SER A 48 24.73 -37.39 2.98
N ASP A 49 25.35 -36.36 3.58
CA ASP A 49 26.05 -36.46 4.87
C ASP A 49 25.08 -36.39 6.08
N GLY A 50 23.79 -36.12 5.83
CA GLY A 50 22.72 -35.98 6.82
C GLY A 50 22.83 -34.71 7.68
N LYS A 51 23.87 -33.89 7.52
CA LYS A 51 24.10 -32.72 8.38
C LYS A 51 23.14 -31.58 8.07
N GLY A 52 22.79 -31.43 6.79
CA GLY A 52 22.12 -30.25 6.27
C GLY A 52 23.10 -29.11 5.96
N LEU A 53 22.64 -28.11 5.22
CA LEU A 53 23.43 -26.95 4.79
C LEU A 53 22.52 -25.79 4.44
N VAL A 54 23.03 -24.57 4.58
CA VAL A 54 22.37 -23.36 4.10
C VAL A 54 23.35 -22.55 3.26
N GLU A 55 22.93 -22.22 2.05
CA GLU A 55 23.67 -21.39 1.09
C GLU A 55 23.16 -19.94 1.16
N ILE A 56 24.08 -18.98 1.07
CA ILE A 56 23.81 -17.54 1.02
C ILE A 56 24.09 -17.04 -0.39
N PHE A 57 23.12 -16.36 -0.96
CA PHE A 57 23.25 -15.65 -2.23
C PHE A 57 22.96 -14.16 -2.05
N GLU A 58 23.55 -13.35 -2.91
CA GLU A 58 23.21 -11.92 -3.02
C GLU A 58 21.89 -11.78 -3.80
N THR A 59 20.93 -11.02 -3.26
CA THR A 59 19.54 -10.96 -3.77
C THR A 59 19.47 -10.46 -5.21
N LEU A 60 20.32 -9.52 -5.60
CA LEU A 60 20.20 -8.84 -6.87
C LEU A 60 21.04 -9.41 -8.00
N SER A 61 22.28 -9.81 -7.74
CA SER A 61 23.13 -10.47 -8.72
C SER A 61 22.82 -11.96 -8.82
N GLY A 62 22.30 -12.56 -7.75
CA GLY A 62 22.09 -14.00 -7.65
C GLY A 62 23.37 -14.80 -7.42
N ASP A 63 24.49 -14.12 -7.15
CA ASP A 63 25.77 -14.77 -6.93
C ASP A 63 25.78 -15.53 -5.61
N HIS A 64 26.37 -16.73 -5.62
CA HIS A 64 26.65 -17.47 -4.40
C HIS A 64 27.75 -16.76 -3.63
N GLU A 65 27.48 -16.43 -2.37
CA GLU A 65 28.47 -15.81 -1.49
C GLU A 65 29.14 -16.85 -0.59
N GLU A 66 28.38 -17.63 0.19
CA GLU A 66 28.95 -18.53 1.20
C GLU A 66 27.96 -19.57 1.75
N TYR A 67 28.45 -20.46 2.61
CA TYR A 67 27.67 -21.40 3.39
C TYR A 67 27.60 -20.98 4.86
N LEU A 68 26.49 -21.25 5.53
CA LEU A 68 26.43 -21.22 6.99
C LEU A 68 26.88 -22.56 7.56
N ASP A 69 27.89 -22.52 8.43
CA ASP A 69 28.42 -23.70 9.12
C ASP A 69 28.57 -23.40 10.62
N PRO A 70 27.76 -24.03 11.50
CA PRO A 70 27.91 -23.87 12.94
C PRO A 70 29.07 -24.71 13.52
N MET A 71 29.78 -25.48 12.68
CA MET A 71 30.97 -26.29 12.99
C MET A 71 30.75 -27.52 13.89
N ASP A 72 29.58 -27.65 14.52
CA ASP A 72 29.25 -28.74 15.46
C ASP A 72 28.22 -29.75 14.91
N LEU A 73 27.82 -29.65 13.63
CA LEU A 73 26.81 -30.54 13.03
C LEU A 73 27.28 -32.00 12.94
N ALA A 74 26.40 -32.89 13.38
CA ALA A 74 26.48 -34.33 13.22
C ALA A 74 25.57 -34.82 12.08
N ALA A 75 25.79 -36.06 11.66
CA ALA A 75 24.94 -36.69 10.66
C ALA A 75 23.51 -36.87 11.22
N ASN A 76 22.52 -36.52 10.40
CA ASN A 76 21.09 -36.49 10.65
C ASN A 76 20.56 -35.26 11.41
N ASP A 77 21.37 -34.24 11.71
CA ASP A 77 20.90 -33.03 12.40
C ASP A 77 19.89 -32.21 11.57
N ALA A 78 19.92 -32.37 10.24
CA ALA A 78 19.07 -31.68 9.27
C ALA A 78 19.08 -30.15 9.42
N PHE A 79 20.26 -29.56 9.60
CA PHE A 79 20.43 -28.12 9.61
C PHE A 79 19.85 -27.45 8.35
N GLY A 80 19.04 -26.42 8.54
CA GLY A 80 18.30 -25.77 7.46
C GLY A 80 16.89 -26.31 7.26
N SER A 81 16.37 -27.17 8.15
CA SER A 81 14.96 -27.58 8.12
C SER A 81 13.99 -26.40 8.17
N SER A 82 14.37 -25.33 8.87
CA SER A 82 13.63 -24.07 8.95
C SER A 82 14.60 -22.88 8.93
N LEU A 83 14.16 -21.76 8.36
CA LEU A 83 14.95 -20.54 8.20
C LEU A 83 14.08 -19.31 8.49
N ALA A 84 14.63 -18.38 9.26
CA ALA A 84 14.08 -17.04 9.42
C ALA A 84 15.18 -15.98 9.29
N LEU A 85 14.82 -14.80 8.79
CA LEU A 85 15.76 -13.72 8.48
C LEU A 85 15.15 -12.38 8.88
N SER A 86 15.92 -11.57 9.59
CA SER A 86 15.55 -10.19 9.90
C SER A 86 16.78 -9.30 9.82
N GLY A 87 16.80 -8.41 8.83
CA GLY A 87 17.96 -7.59 8.51
C GLY A 87 19.20 -8.43 8.20
N GLN A 88 20.17 -8.43 9.13
CA GLN A 88 21.45 -9.17 9.01
C GLN A 88 21.51 -10.42 9.88
N LEU A 89 20.44 -10.74 10.62
CA LEU A 89 20.38 -11.90 11.49
C LEU A 89 19.63 -13.04 10.80
N ALA A 90 20.23 -14.23 10.79
CA ALA A 90 19.57 -15.46 10.33
C ALA A 90 19.43 -16.45 11.48
N LEU A 91 18.25 -17.06 11.60
CA LEU A 91 17.99 -18.14 12.54
C LEU A 91 17.72 -19.42 11.75
N VAL A 92 18.46 -20.49 12.06
CA VAL A 92 18.43 -21.76 11.32
C VAL A 92 18.11 -22.91 12.25
N GLY A 93 17.05 -23.67 11.95
CA GLY A 93 16.66 -24.85 12.72
C GLY A 93 17.43 -26.13 12.35
N ALA A 94 17.68 -26.97 13.34
CA ALA A 94 18.20 -28.33 13.22
C ALA A 94 17.47 -29.25 14.21
N PRO A 95 16.22 -29.66 13.91
CA PRO A 95 15.34 -30.33 14.87
C PRO A 95 15.82 -31.72 15.32
N PHE A 96 16.75 -32.33 14.59
CA PHE A 96 17.22 -33.68 14.87
C PHE A 96 18.57 -33.72 15.60
N GLU A 97 19.17 -32.55 15.88
CA GLU A 97 20.39 -32.45 16.67
C GLU A 97 20.22 -33.11 18.05
N GLY A 98 21.28 -33.79 18.51
CA GLY A 98 21.32 -34.34 19.86
C GLY A 98 20.22 -35.38 20.12
N ASN A 99 20.05 -36.37 19.24
CA ASN A 99 19.00 -37.40 19.35
C ASN A 99 17.58 -36.79 19.36
N ASN A 100 17.33 -35.88 18.41
CA ASN A 100 16.04 -35.19 18.28
C ASN A 100 15.69 -34.30 19.48
N GLU A 101 16.67 -33.90 20.29
CA GLU A 101 16.51 -32.79 21.25
C GLU A 101 16.26 -31.49 20.48
N GLY A 102 17.03 -31.28 19.41
CA GLY A 102 16.94 -30.16 18.51
C GLY A 102 17.72 -28.92 18.97
N ALA A 103 18.01 -28.05 18.01
CA ALA A 103 18.68 -26.78 18.21
C ALA A 103 18.25 -25.76 17.14
N ALA A 104 18.45 -24.48 17.43
CA ALA A 104 18.40 -23.40 16.44
C ALA A 104 19.67 -22.54 16.54
N TYR A 105 20.20 -22.09 15.41
CA TYR A 105 21.48 -21.39 15.32
C TYR A 105 21.29 -19.98 14.78
N LEU A 106 21.69 -18.99 15.57
CA LEU A 106 21.63 -17.58 15.20
C LEU A 106 22.95 -17.13 14.60
N PHE A 107 22.91 -16.61 13.38
CA PHE A 107 24.06 -16.11 12.65
C PHE A 107 23.97 -14.60 12.39
N ASP A 108 25.13 -13.95 12.39
CA ASP A 108 25.33 -12.64 11.76
C ASP A 108 25.80 -12.87 10.31
N LEU A 109 24.98 -12.47 9.34
CA LEU A 109 25.27 -12.62 7.92
C LEU A 109 26.30 -11.62 7.38
N ARG A 110 26.51 -10.51 8.08
CA ARG A 110 27.56 -9.56 7.71
C ARG A 110 28.92 -10.09 8.16
N ALA A 111 29.01 -10.60 9.38
CA ALA A 111 30.24 -11.13 9.94
C ALA A 111 30.52 -12.58 9.54
N ARG A 112 29.51 -13.30 9.03
CA ARG A 112 29.57 -14.74 8.69
C ARG A 112 29.89 -15.62 9.88
N GLN A 113 29.28 -15.29 11.02
CA GLN A 113 29.62 -15.92 12.29
C GLN A 113 28.38 -16.41 13.01
N LEU A 114 28.50 -17.60 13.60
CA LEU A 114 27.55 -18.09 14.58
C LEU A 114 27.65 -17.19 15.81
N LEU A 115 26.54 -16.52 16.13
CA LEU A 115 26.42 -15.71 17.34
C LEU A 115 26.03 -16.59 18.53
N ARG A 116 25.07 -17.50 18.32
CA ARG A 116 24.47 -18.27 19.41
C ARG A 116 23.82 -19.57 18.93
N LYS A 117 23.99 -20.64 19.70
CA LYS A 117 23.15 -21.84 19.64
C LYS A 117 22.03 -21.72 20.67
N LEU A 118 20.79 -21.71 20.22
CA LEU A 118 19.58 -21.76 21.03
C LEU A 118 19.19 -23.21 21.23
N VAL A 119 18.88 -23.54 22.48
CA VAL A 119 18.40 -24.87 22.88
C VAL A 119 17.20 -24.71 23.81
N SER A 120 16.35 -25.73 23.82
CA SER A 120 15.26 -25.83 24.78
C SER A 120 15.78 -25.74 26.23
N PRO A 121 15.17 -24.93 27.12
CA PRO A 121 15.48 -24.95 28.54
C PRO A 121 15.27 -26.33 29.18
N ASN A 122 14.35 -27.12 28.62
CA ASN A 122 13.96 -28.45 29.09
C ASN A 122 14.37 -29.54 28.08
N ARG A 123 15.66 -29.56 27.68
CA ARG A 123 16.16 -30.52 26.66
C ARG A 123 15.77 -31.95 27.00
N ALA A 124 15.08 -32.59 26.06
CA ALA A 124 14.75 -34.00 26.12
C ALA A 124 14.70 -34.59 24.71
N ALA A 125 15.08 -35.85 24.57
CA ALA A 125 15.10 -36.54 23.29
C ALA A 125 13.70 -36.57 22.64
N GLY A 126 13.64 -36.40 21.32
CA GLY A 126 12.41 -36.46 20.54
C GLY A 126 11.48 -35.25 20.69
N ARG A 127 11.97 -34.13 21.23
CA ARG A 127 11.22 -32.87 21.39
C ARG A 127 11.28 -31.99 20.14
N LEU A 128 12.29 -32.15 19.29
CA LEU A 128 12.37 -31.47 17.98
C LEU A 128 12.44 -29.94 18.08
N PHE A 129 13.21 -29.40 19.04
CA PHE A 129 13.40 -27.95 19.14
C PHE A 129 14.06 -27.40 17.87
N GLY A 130 13.55 -26.30 17.32
CA GLY A 130 14.01 -25.78 16.02
C GLY A 130 13.31 -26.43 14.83
N TYR A 131 12.21 -27.14 15.05
CA TYR A 131 11.36 -27.67 13.98
C TYR A 131 10.90 -26.55 13.05
N ASP A 132 10.44 -25.45 13.64
CA ASP A 132 10.17 -24.20 12.94
C ASP A 132 10.72 -23.00 13.73
N VAL A 133 11.07 -21.93 13.02
CA VAL A 133 11.69 -20.74 13.60
C VAL A 133 11.13 -19.46 12.98
N ALA A 134 10.95 -18.43 13.80
CA ALA A 134 10.55 -17.10 13.37
C ALA A 134 11.46 -16.04 14.00
N LEU A 135 11.69 -14.93 13.27
CA LEU A 135 12.60 -13.88 13.66
C LEU A 135 12.05 -12.50 13.25
N ASP A 136 11.99 -11.57 14.21
CA ASP A 136 11.62 -10.17 14.00
C ASP A 136 12.57 -9.28 14.80
N GLY A 137 13.46 -8.58 14.10
CA GLY A 137 14.55 -7.82 14.69
C GLY A 137 15.43 -8.69 15.59
N ASP A 138 15.41 -8.38 16.88
CA ASP A 138 16.16 -9.04 17.95
C ASP A 138 15.35 -10.06 18.74
N ARG A 139 14.19 -10.49 18.22
CA ARG A 139 13.31 -11.44 18.87
C ARG A 139 13.15 -12.67 18.03
N ALA A 140 13.16 -13.83 18.67
CA ALA A 140 12.92 -15.11 18.02
C ALA A 140 11.83 -15.91 18.70
N VAL A 141 11.11 -16.70 17.91
CA VAL A 141 10.26 -17.79 18.40
C VAL A 141 10.77 -19.09 17.80
N VAL A 142 10.87 -20.13 18.63
CA VAL A 142 11.33 -21.45 18.21
C VAL A 142 10.32 -22.51 18.62
N GLY A 143 9.86 -23.30 17.64
CA GLY A 143 8.92 -24.40 17.82
C GLY A 143 9.59 -25.69 18.31
N GLU A 144 8.87 -26.43 19.15
CA GLU A 144 9.24 -27.73 19.72
C GLU A 144 7.99 -28.63 19.78
N PRO A 145 7.42 -29.05 18.64
CA PRO A 145 6.16 -29.80 18.62
C PRO A 145 6.27 -31.20 19.23
N GLY A 146 7.47 -31.81 19.23
CA GLY A 146 7.72 -33.15 19.74
C GLY A 146 7.00 -34.28 18.98
N ASN A 147 7.31 -35.53 19.32
CA ASN A 147 6.70 -36.73 18.74
C ASN A 147 5.48 -37.26 19.53
N GLY A 148 4.94 -36.47 20.46
CA GLY A 148 3.84 -36.86 21.35
C GLY A 148 3.07 -35.64 21.84
N PRO A 149 1.98 -35.83 22.61
CA PRO A 149 1.16 -34.71 23.07
C PRO A 149 1.97 -33.75 23.94
N GLY A 150 1.68 -32.46 23.85
CA GLY A 150 2.37 -31.44 24.64
C GLY A 150 3.52 -30.78 23.89
N GLY A 151 3.30 -30.43 22.62
CA GLY A 151 4.18 -29.52 21.88
C GLY A 151 4.39 -28.21 22.62
N LYS A 152 5.51 -27.56 22.37
CA LYS A 152 5.93 -26.32 23.02
C LYS A 152 6.46 -25.33 21.99
N ALA A 153 6.54 -24.08 22.40
CA ALA A 153 7.30 -23.05 21.71
C ALA A 153 7.98 -22.17 22.74
N TYR A 154 9.05 -21.50 22.34
CA TYR A 154 9.84 -20.66 23.21
C TYR A 154 10.13 -19.32 22.54
N PHE A 155 9.96 -18.24 23.30
CA PHE A 155 10.36 -16.89 22.91
C PHE A 155 11.78 -16.59 23.42
N PHE A 156 12.59 -15.96 22.58
CA PHE A 156 13.93 -15.50 22.93
C PHE A 156 14.08 -14.01 22.61
N ASP A 157 14.52 -13.25 23.61
CA ASP A 157 15.13 -11.93 23.41
C ASP A 157 16.63 -12.15 23.12
N LEU A 158 17.04 -11.90 21.87
CA LEU A 158 18.39 -12.14 21.38
C LEU A 158 19.39 -11.08 21.80
N GLN A 159 18.94 -9.94 22.34
CA GLN A 159 19.85 -8.98 22.98
C GLN A 159 20.36 -9.50 24.33
N THR A 160 19.64 -10.45 24.92
CA THR A 160 20.01 -11.08 26.18
C THR A 160 20.55 -12.49 25.96
N ASN A 161 21.51 -12.92 26.78
CA ASN A 161 21.93 -14.31 26.84
C ASN A 161 20.97 -15.19 27.67
N GLY A 162 19.73 -14.73 27.89
CA GLY A 162 18.73 -15.42 28.70
C GLY A 162 18.24 -16.72 28.06
N ALA A 163 17.81 -17.68 28.88
CA ALA A 163 17.11 -18.87 28.41
C ALA A 163 15.77 -18.49 27.77
N GLY A 164 15.28 -19.32 26.85
CA GLY A 164 13.99 -19.10 26.20
C GLY A 164 12.85 -19.13 27.21
N VAL A 165 11.88 -18.23 27.03
CA VAL A 165 10.65 -18.20 27.82
C VAL A 165 9.61 -19.08 27.13
N GLU A 166 9.14 -20.11 27.83
CA GLU A 166 8.13 -21.04 27.32
C GLU A 166 6.77 -20.34 27.17
N PHE A 167 6.09 -20.54 26.04
CA PHE A 167 4.70 -20.15 25.89
C PHE A 167 3.78 -21.04 26.77
N PRO A 168 2.71 -20.49 27.36
CA PRO A 168 1.94 -21.19 28.40
C PRO A 168 1.12 -22.39 27.88
N ASP A 169 0.86 -22.49 26.59
CA ASP A 169 0.09 -23.58 26.00
C ASP A 169 0.94 -24.80 25.64
N SER A 170 0.30 -25.97 25.64
CA SER A 170 0.91 -27.24 25.27
C SER A 170 -0.07 -28.19 24.60
N ALA A 171 -0.79 -27.66 23.62
CA ALA A 171 -1.75 -28.39 22.80
C ALA A 171 -1.01 -29.35 21.85
N GLY A 172 -1.60 -30.50 21.49
CA GLY A 172 -1.12 -31.52 20.54
C GLY A 172 0.31 -31.33 20.02
N SER A 173 0.43 -30.89 18.76
CA SER A 173 1.66 -30.50 18.09
C SER A 173 1.92 -28.98 18.13
N PHE A 174 1.59 -28.30 19.23
CA PHE A 174 1.85 -26.86 19.41
C PHE A 174 3.31 -26.51 19.16
N GLY A 175 3.56 -25.45 18.39
CA GLY A 175 4.89 -25.10 17.92
C GLY A 175 5.29 -25.80 16.62
N ASN A 176 4.36 -26.46 15.92
CA ASN A 176 4.63 -27.06 14.62
C ASN A 176 4.98 -26.00 13.56
N GLN A 177 4.30 -24.85 13.61
CA GLN A 177 4.58 -23.67 12.81
C GLN A 177 4.56 -22.45 13.73
N VAL A 178 5.51 -21.54 13.58
CA VAL A 178 5.63 -20.32 14.37
C VAL A 178 5.87 -19.12 13.44
N GLU A 179 5.23 -18.00 13.75
CA GLU A 179 5.42 -16.73 13.05
C GLU A 179 5.52 -15.59 14.05
N LEU A 180 6.30 -14.55 13.72
CA LEU A 180 6.56 -13.40 14.58
C LEU A 180 6.62 -12.11 13.74
N ASP A 181 5.81 -11.12 14.09
CA ASP A 181 5.90 -9.77 13.50
C ASP A 181 5.35 -8.73 14.48
N GLY A 182 6.03 -7.59 14.61
CA GLY A 182 5.52 -6.41 15.34
C GLY A 182 5.21 -6.65 16.82
N GLY A 183 5.79 -7.69 17.44
CA GLY A 183 5.52 -8.07 18.83
C GLY A 183 4.33 -9.03 19.02
N LEU A 184 3.79 -9.60 17.95
CA LEU A 184 2.79 -10.66 17.99
C LEU A 184 3.38 -11.97 17.49
N ALA A 185 3.11 -13.06 18.21
CA ALA A 185 3.49 -14.40 17.80
C ALA A 185 2.25 -15.24 17.48
N LEU A 186 2.29 -15.99 16.38
CA LEU A 186 1.22 -16.91 15.98
C LEU A 186 1.78 -18.32 15.90
N ILE A 187 1.16 -19.24 16.63
CA ILE A 187 1.71 -20.58 16.86
C ILE A 187 0.67 -21.63 16.49
N GLY A 188 0.99 -22.50 15.55
CA GLY A 188 0.12 -23.60 15.10
C GLY A 188 0.21 -24.83 16.00
N ALA A 189 -0.94 -25.50 16.17
CA ALA A 189 -1.08 -26.82 16.79
C ALA A 189 -2.02 -27.68 15.92
N PRO A 190 -1.53 -28.16 14.75
CA PRO A 190 -2.38 -28.80 13.75
C PRO A 190 -3.06 -30.09 14.19
N ASP A 191 -2.49 -30.83 15.14
CA ASP A 191 -3.11 -32.05 15.70
C ASP A 191 -4.41 -31.72 16.46
N ASP A 192 -4.51 -30.50 16.99
CA ASP A 192 -5.68 -29.97 17.68
C ASP A 192 -6.48 -29.01 16.78
N GLU A 193 -6.12 -28.89 15.50
CA GLU A 193 -6.77 -28.01 14.51
C GLU A 193 -6.88 -26.55 14.99
N THR A 194 -5.86 -26.07 15.69
CA THR A 194 -5.85 -24.76 16.35
C THR A 194 -4.60 -23.96 16.02
N ALA A 195 -4.70 -22.63 16.14
CA ALA A 195 -3.57 -21.73 16.18
C ALA A 195 -3.76 -20.70 17.30
N TYR A 196 -2.67 -20.25 17.91
CA TYR A 196 -2.66 -19.42 19.10
C TYR A 196 -1.95 -18.11 18.82
N LEU A 197 -2.60 -16.99 19.11
CA LEU A 197 -2.01 -15.67 18.99
C LEU A 197 -1.60 -15.14 20.36
N TYR A 198 -0.39 -14.59 20.42
CA TYR A 198 0.25 -14.08 21.61
C TYR A 198 0.76 -12.66 21.43
N ASP A 199 0.71 -11.87 22.50
CA ASP A 199 1.54 -10.67 22.69
C ASP A 199 2.83 -11.10 23.41
N VAL A 200 3.96 -11.05 22.71
CA VAL A 200 5.24 -11.50 23.27
C VAL A 200 5.85 -10.51 24.27
N SER A 201 5.40 -9.25 24.30
CA SER A 201 5.86 -8.29 25.30
C SER A 201 5.37 -8.62 26.71
N ARG A 202 4.21 -9.30 26.79
CA ARG A 202 3.57 -9.74 28.03
C ARG A 202 3.58 -11.25 28.21
N MET A 203 4.01 -11.99 27.18
CA MET A 203 3.85 -13.45 27.07
C MET A 203 2.39 -13.88 27.32
N GLU A 204 1.44 -13.08 26.83
CA GLU A 204 0.01 -13.25 27.09
C GLU A 204 -0.68 -13.78 25.84
N ARG A 205 -1.49 -14.83 26.00
CA ARG A 205 -2.34 -15.34 24.93
C ARG A 205 -3.49 -14.38 24.68
N LEU A 206 -3.58 -13.86 23.46
CA LEU A 206 -4.66 -13.00 23.02
C LEU A 206 -5.87 -13.81 22.52
N ARG A 207 -5.62 -14.85 21.72
CA ARG A 207 -6.66 -15.61 21.02
C ARG A 207 -6.27 -17.07 20.78
N ILE A 208 -7.29 -17.91 20.67
CA ILE A 208 -7.22 -19.25 20.06
C ILE A 208 -8.08 -19.17 18.80
N LEU A 209 -7.52 -19.61 17.69
CA LEU A 209 -8.13 -19.61 16.37
C LEU A 209 -8.42 -21.06 16.00
N THR A 210 -9.63 -21.32 15.53
CA THR A 210 -10.11 -22.64 15.11
C THR A 210 -10.79 -22.52 13.76
N ALA A 211 -10.66 -23.52 12.89
CA ALA A 211 -11.45 -23.59 11.68
C ALA A 211 -12.92 -23.94 11.99
N SER A 212 -13.87 -23.17 11.48
CA SER A 212 -15.31 -23.40 11.69
C SER A 212 -15.92 -24.42 10.71
N ASP A 213 -15.15 -24.89 9.72
CA ASP A 213 -15.61 -25.72 8.60
C ASP A 213 -15.22 -27.20 8.72
N GLY A 214 -14.57 -27.60 9.81
CA GLY A 214 -14.22 -29.00 10.08
C GLY A 214 -13.18 -29.57 9.11
N LEU A 215 -12.31 -28.71 8.55
CA LEU A 215 -11.20 -29.13 7.71
C LEU A 215 -9.98 -29.53 8.56
N ASN A 216 -9.53 -30.77 8.37
CA ASN A 216 -8.35 -31.35 9.03
C ASN A 216 -7.08 -30.52 8.75
N ALA A 217 -6.25 -30.29 9.79
CA ALA A 217 -4.93 -29.62 9.75
C ALA A 217 -4.93 -28.07 9.70
N PHE A 218 -5.91 -27.41 10.31
CA PHE A 218 -5.83 -25.97 10.59
C PHE A 218 -4.63 -25.65 11.51
N GLY A 219 -3.85 -24.63 11.16
CA GLY A 219 -2.61 -24.27 11.88
C GLY A 219 -1.34 -24.98 11.39
N GLN A 220 -1.42 -25.74 10.29
CA GLN A 220 -0.26 -26.41 9.70
C GLN A 220 0.69 -25.46 8.95
N HIS A 221 0.15 -24.44 8.29
CA HIS A 221 0.94 -23.36 7.71
C HIS A 221 0.30 -22.04 8.10
N VAL A 222 1.14 -21.11 8.51
CA VAL A 222 0.71 -19.81 9.02
C VAL A 222 1.65 -18.78 8.40
N ALA A 223 1.12 -17.64 7.99
CA ALA A 223 1.93 -16.48 7.63
C ALA A 223 1.28 -15.23 8.22
N PHE A 224 2.08 -14.30 8.73
CA PHE A 224 1.59 -13.17 9.49
C PHE A 224 2.27 -11.86 9.08
N ARG A 225 1.52 -10.77 8.98
CA ARG A 225 2.06 -9.41 8.80
C ARG A 225 1.08 -8.35 9.35
N GLY A 226 1.55 -7.50 10.26
CA GLY A 226 0.74 -6.47 10.91
C GLY A 226 -0.42 -7.10 11.69
N GLU A 227 -1.66 -6.81 11.31
CA GLU A 227 -2.86 -7.39 11.95
C GLU A 227 -3.48 -8.55 11.15
N GLN A 228 -2.71 -9.17 10.25
CA GLN A 228 -3.24 -10.04 9.20
C GLN A 228 -2.53 -11.39 9.21
N ALA A 229 -3.30 -12.48 9.21
CA ALA A 229 -2.74 -13.83 9.08
C ALA A 229 -3.43 -14.60 7.97
N LEU A 230 -2.62 -15.42 7.33
CA LEU A 230 -3.02 -16.46 6.42
C LEU A 230 -2.81 -17.80 7.11
N PHE A 231 -3.76 -18.72 6.96
CA PHE A 231 -3.66 -20.09 7.43
C PHE A 231 -3.81 -21.01 6.23
N GLY A 232 -2.79 -21.79 5.92
CA GLY A 232 -2.86 -22.85 4.93
C GLY A 232 -3.30 -24.16 5.58
N VAL A 233 -4.30 -24.82 4.98
CA VAL A 233 -4.74 -26.16 5.34
C VAL A 233 -4.43 -27.10 4.18
N ARG A 234 -3.70 -28.19 4.41
CA ARG A 234 -3.40 -29.19 3.38
C ARG A 234 -4.32 -30.40 3.55
N SER A 235 -5.32 -30.54 2.68
CA SER A 235 -6.07 -31.80 2.54
C SER A 235 -5.56 -32.61 1.34
N SER A 236 -5.71 -33.94 1.39
CA SER A 236 -5.22 -34.88 0.37
C SER A 236 -5.89 -34.76 -1.01
N GLY A 237 -6.77 -33.79 -1.23
CA GLY A 237 -7.46 -33.52 -2.51
C GLY A 237 -7.58 -32.04 -2.91
N GLY A 238 -6.93 -31.12 -2.19
CA GLY A 238 -6.99 -29.67 -2.44
C GLY A 238 -6.81 -28.89 -1.14
N GLY A 239 -5.84 -27.98 -1.08
CA GLY A 239 -5.62 -27.13 0.09
C GLY A 239 -6.52 -25.90 0.10
N SER A 240 -6.88 -25.41 1.28
CA SER A 240 -7.55 -24.11 1.47
C SER A 240 -6.58 -23.12 2.11
N VAL A 241 -6.71 -21.84 1.76
CA VAL A 241 -6.01 -20.74 2.44
C VAL A 241 -7.08 -19.86 3.08
N HIS A 242 -7.04 -19.77 4.40
CA HIS A 242 -7.93 -18.94 5.21
C HIS A 242 -7.22 -17.65 5.54
N TYR A 243 -7.99 -16.58 5.67
CA TYR A 243 -7.45 -15.26 5.94
C TYR A 243 -8.23 -14.64 7.09
N ILE A 244 -7.51 -14.17 8.11
CA ILE A 244 -8.10 -13.62 9.33
C ILE A 244 -7.55 -12.19 9.56
N ARG A 245 -8.47 -11.26 9.81
CA ARG A 245 -8.18 -9.87 10.23
C ARG A 245 -9.29 -9.33 11.15
N PRO A 246 -8.94 -8.43 12.09
CA PRO A 246 -7.64 -8.24 12.72
C PRO A 246 -7.37 -9.37 13.74
N LEU A 247 -6.10 -9.54 14.08
CA LEU A 247 -5.63 -10.61 14.99
C LEU A 247 -5.55 -10.16 16.44
N ALA A 248 -5.17 -8.91 16.71
CA ALA A 248 -5.19 -8.33 18.05
C ALA A 248 -6.37 -7.37 18.23
N GLY A 249 -6.90 -7.30 19.45
CA GLY A 249 -8.08 -6.50 19.80
C GLY A 249 -9.42 -7.26 19.68
N PRO A 250 -10.52 -6.73 20.24
CA PRO A 250 -11.85 -7.14 19.83
C PRO A 250 -12.03 -6.85 18.33
N LEU A 251 -12.69 -7.75 17.61
CA LEU A 251 -13.37 -7.40 16.38
C LEU A 251 -14.68 -6.70 16.78
N PRO A 252 -14.81 -5.38 16.75
CA PRO A 252 -16.09 -4.81 16.40
C PRO A 252 -16.27 -5.13 14.91
N MET A 253 -16.88 -6.28 14.60
CA MET A 253 -17.68 -6.34 13.37
C MET A 253 -18.92 -5.49 13.67
N ASP A 254 -18.74 -4.17 13.64
CA ASP A 254 -19.87 -3.27 13.60
C ASP A 254 -20.49 -3.44 12.22
N THR A 255 -21.54 -4.26 12.20
CA THR A 255 -22.40 -4.36 11.04
C THR A 255 -23.08 -3.00 10.90
N VAL A 256 -22.51 -2.15 10.05
CA VAL A 256 -23.07 -0.83 9.73
C VAL A 256 -24.51 -0.98 9.24
N THR A 257 -24.75 -1.92 8.30
CA THR A 257 -26.09 -2.35 7.86
C THR A 257 -26.03 -3.58 6.94
N GLN A 258 -27.18 -4.11 6.50
CA GLN A 258 -27.32 -5.25 5.58
C GLN A 258 -28.49 -5.04 4.61
N THR A 259 -28.55 -5.82 3.53
CA THR A 259 -29.73 -5.79 2.66
C THR A 259 -30.95 -6.28 3.44
N ARG A 260 -32.13 -5.72 3.12
CA ARG A 260 -33.40 -5.89 3.85
C ARG A 260 -33.44 -5.25 5.24
N ASN A 261 -32.36 -4.65 5.73
CA ASN A 261 -32.48 -3.74 6.87
C ASN A 261 -33.18 -2.46 6.44
N TYR A 262 -33.91 -1.88 7.38
CA TYR A 262 -34.54 -0.58 7.22
C TYR A 262 -33.49 0.47 6.83
N ALA A 263 -33.78 1.25 5.79
CA ALA A 263 -32.95 2.38 5.38
C ALA A 263 -33.43 3.64 6.11
N PRO A 264 -32.59 4.22 7.01
CA PRO A 264 -32.92 5.49 7.67
C PRO A 264 -33.26 6.57 6.64
N GLY A 265 -34.13 7.50 7.02
CA GLY A 265 -34.59 8.59 6.14
C GLY A 265 -35.61 8.18 5.06
N VAL A 266 -35.96 6.89 4.93
CA VAL A 266 -36.96 6.39 3.97
C VAL A 266 -38.17 5.83 4.70
N ILE A 267 -39.38 6.31 4.40
CA ILE A 267 -40.62 5.77 5.02
C ILE A 267 -40.91 4.39 4.43
N GLN A 268 -40.82 3.31 5.20
CA GLN A 268 -41.05 1.93 4.74
C GLN A 268 -40.17 1.55 3.51
N GLY A 269 -38.86 1.77 3.61
CA GLY A 269 -37.91 1.34 2.58
C GLY A 269 -36.70 0.64 3.18
N ASP A 270 -36.21 -0.39 2.50
CA ASP A 270 -35.11 -1.24 2.93
C ASP A 270 -33.95 -1.16 1.93
N PHE A 271 -32.74 -1.48 2.40
CA PHE A 271 -31.56 -1.61 1.54
C PHE A 271 -31.70 -2.81 0.59
N SER A 272 -31.54 -2.60 -0.71
CA SER A 272 -31.64 -3.67 -1.72
C SER A 272 -30.28 -4.10 -2.26
N ARG A 273 -29.31 -3.18 -2.32
CA ARG A 273 -27.95 -3.43 -2.82
C ARG A 273 -27.01 -2.32 -2.37
N PHE A 274 -25.73 -2.63 -2.15
CA PHE A 274 -24.70 -1.64 -1.80
C PHE A 274 -23.76 -1.38 -2.97
N TYR A 275 -23.22 -0.15 -3.05
CA TYR A 275 -22.32 0.32 -4.09
C TYR A 275 -21.24 1.26 -3.50
N GLN A 276 -20.02 1.13 -4.00
CA GLN A 276 -18.88 2.03 -3.72
C GLN A 276 -18.64 2.29 -2.21
N PRO A 277 -18.40 1.28 -1.37
CA PRO A 277 -18.03 1.54 0.02
C PRO A 277 -16.65 2.21 0.11
N LEU A 278 -16.52 3.20 0.97
CA LEU A 278 -15.26 3.85 1.35
C LEU A 278 -15.17 3.87 2.87
N ILE A 279 -13.95 3.80 3.40
CA ILE A 279 -13.66 3.93 4.83
C ILE A 279 -12.65 5.07 5.01
N ASN A 280 -12.90 5.95 5.98
CA ASN A 280 -11.96 7.00 6.34
C ASN A 280 -10.91 6.49 7.35
N PRO A 281 -9.82 7.24 7.61
CA PRO A 281 -8.80 6.82 8.58
C PRO A 281 -9.30 6.64 10.02
N ASP A 282 -10.49 7.17 10.35
CA ASP A 282 -11.11 7.08 11.68
C ASP A 282 -12.11 5.91 11.79
N GLY A 283 -12.25 5.11 10.73
CA GLY A 283 -13.06 3.89 10.71
C GLY A 283 -14.52 4.11 10.32
N GLU A 284 -14.90 5.32 9.90
CA GLU A 284 -16.25 5.62 9.43
C GLU A 284 -16.40 5.17 7.97
N VAL A 285 -17.52 4.51 7.69
CA VAL A 285 -17.89 3.89 6.44
C VAL A 285 -18.93 4.74 5.73
N PHE A 286 -18.59 5.16 4.51
CA PHE A 286 -19.48 5.84 3.59
C PHE A 286 -19.85 4.89 2.46
N PHE A 287 -21.13 4.83 2.11
CA PHE A 287 -21.55 3.95 1.03
C PHE A 287 -22.83 4.45 0.35
N THR A 288 -22.94 4.13 -0.94
CA THR A 288 -24.20 4.30 -1.66
C THR A 288 -24.98 2.99 -1.66
N ALA A 289 -26.31 3.08 -1.67
CA ALA A 289 -27.15 1.89 -1.69
C ALA A 289 -28.39 2.09 -2.56
N GLY A 290 -28.85 1.00 -3.18
CA GLY A 290 -30.17 0.87 -3.75
C GLY A 290 -31.21 0.60 -2.68
N LEU A 291 -32.45 1.02 -2.94
CA LEU A 291 -33.59 0.89 -2.02
C LEU A 291 -34.69 0.03 -2.64
N THR A 292 -35.49 -0.61 -1.79
CA THR A 292 -36.74 -1.28 -2.17
C THR A 292 -37.84 -1.05 -1.12
N GLY A 293 -39.10 -1.32 -1.46
CA GLY A 293 -40.25 -1.17 -0.57
C GLY A 293 -41.22 -0.02 -0.94
N PRO A 294 -42.36 0.10 -0.24
CA PRO A 294 -43.40 1.09 -0.55
C PRO A 294 -42.92 2.55 -0.58
N GLY A 295 -41.89 2.88 0.19
CA GLY A 295 -41.28 4.22 0.26
C GLY A 295 -40.45 4.67 -0.94
N THR A 296 -40.13 3.77 -1.86
CA THR A 296 -39.10 4.00 -2.90
C THR A 296 -39.68 4.44 -4.25
N THR A 297 -40.90 4.97 -4.24
CA THR A 297 -41.62 5.42 -5.44
C THR A 297 -41.10 6.79 -5.93
N GLY A 298 -41.38 7.14 -7.20
CA GLY A 298 -41.03 8.46 -7.75
C GLY A 298 -39.53 8.70 -7.98
N GLY A 299 -38.73 7.64 -8.15
CA GLY A 299 -37.29 7.73 -8.39
C GLY A 299 -36.41 7.71 -7.13
N ARG A 300 -37.01 7.49 -5.95
CA ARG A 300 -36.32 7.33 -4.66
C ARG A 300 -35.79 5.92 -4.46
N ASN A 301 -34.96 5.44 -5.39
CA ASN A 301 -34.45 4.08 -5.40
C ASN A 301 -32.96 3.95 -5.05
N GLN A 302 -32.30 5.06 -4.72
CA GLN A 302 -30.88 5.11 -4.32
C GLN A 302 -30.62 6.22 -3.30
N GLY A 303 -29.58 6.06 -2.49
CA GLY A 303 -29.09 7.08 -1.56
C GLY A 303 -27.64 6.89 -1.13
N LEU A 304 -27.19 7.71 -0.20
CA LEU A 304 -25.86 7.75 0.41
C LEU A 304 -26.00 7.78 1.94
N TRP A 305 -25.24 6.93 2.62
CA TRP A 305 -25.27 6.75 4.07
C TRP A 305 -23.86 6.73 4.67
N THR A 306 -23.79 7.02 5.96
CA THR A 306 -22.57 6.96 6.78
C THR A 306 -22.89 6.40 8.17
N ASN A 307 -21.91 5.82 8.87
CA ASN A 307 -22.01 5.46 10.30
C ASN A 307 -21.33 6.50 11.22
N PHE A 308 -21.44 7.78 10.85
CA PHE A 308 -20.84 8.90 11.57
C PHE A 308 -21.17 8.85 13.07
N GLN A 309 -20.15 9.00 13.94
CA GLN A 309 -20.29 8.90 15.40
C GLN A 309 -20.90 7.59 15.94
N GLY A 310 -20.93 6.53 15.12
CA GLY A 310 -21.41 5.20 15.49
C GLY A 310 -22.87 4.89 15.11
N ASP A 311 -23.64 5.86 14.63
CA ASP A 311 -25.02 5.67 14.19
C ASP A 311 -25.16 5.74 12.67
N LEU A 312 -25.97 4.86 12.09
CA LEU A 312 -26.26 4.89 10.65
C LEU A 312 -27.16 6.07 10.30
N ASP A 313 -26.59 7.08 9.63
CA ASP A 313 -27.28 8.29 9.21
C ASP A 313 -27.38 8.44 7.68
N THR A 314 -28.37 9.20 7.24
CA THR A 314 -28.70 9.42 5.83
C THR A 314 -28.12 10.74 5.36
N VAL A 315 -27.15 10.66 4.44
CA VAL A 315 -26.56 11.86 3.82
C VAL A 315 -27.46 12.40 2.71
N GLY A 316 -28.12 11.53 1.95
CA GLY A 316 -29.07 11.99 0.94
C GLY A 316 -29.70 10.87 0.11
N ILE A 317 -30.95 11.09 -0.29
CA ILE A 317 -31.74 10.15 -1.10
C ILE A 317 -32.05 10.79 -2.45
N VAL A 318 -31.79 10.07 -3.54
CA VAL A 318 -32.13 10.51 -4.91
C VAL A 318 -33.63 10.81 -4.98
N GLY A 319 -34.02 11.99 -5.46
CA GLY A 319 -35.43 12.41 -5.54
C GLY A 319 -36.05 12.83 -4.20
N GLY A 320 -35.28 12.85 -3.11
CA GLY A 320 -35.65 13.46 -1.83
C GLY A 320 -35.76 14.99 -1.93
N SER A 321 -36.57 15.60 -1.08
CA SER A 321 -36.48 17.03 -0.78
C SER A 321 -35.22 17.23 0.04
N ALA A 322 -34.23 17.93 -0.49
CA ALA A 322 -32.95 18.09 0.19
C ALA A 322 -32.84 19.50 0.75
N GLU A 323 -33.10 19.69 2.05
CA GLU A 323 -32.66 20.89 2.76
C GLU A 323 -31.15 21.12 2.57
N ILE A 324 -30.39 20.02 2.43
CA ILE A 324 -28.95 19.95 2.18
C ILE A 324 -28.49 20.66 0.89
N VAL A 325 -29.32 20.72 -0.17
CA VAL A 325 -28.94 21.36 -1.45
C VAL A 325 -29.71 22.64 -1.74
N GLY A 326 -30.58 23.06 -0.80
CA GLY A 326 -31.34 24.30 -0.83
C GLY A 326 -32.86 24.13 -0.98
N PRO A 327 -33.66 25.13 -0.56
CA PRO A 327 -35.12 25.04 -0.54
C PRO A 327 -35.75 24.70 -1.89
N GLY A 328 -36.58 23.67 -1.94
CA GLY A 328 -37.32 23.25 -3.14
C GLY A 328 -36.50 22.51 -4.19
N LEU A 329 -35.20 22.28 -3.95
CA LEU A 329 -34.33 21.49 -4.81
C LEU A 329 -34.32 20.02 -4.41
N LYS A 330 -34.06 19.16 -5.41
CA LYS A 330 -33.98 17.70 -5.28
C LYS A 330 -32.66 17.20 -5.81
N THR A 331 -32.08 16.20 -5.16
CA THR A 331 -30.94 15.45 -5.68
C THR A 331 -31.42 14.54 -6.82
N GLY A 332 -30.68 14.51 -7.92
CA GLY A 332 -31.02 13.79 -9.15
C GLY A 332 -30.16 12.57 -9.40
N ARG A 333 -28.84 12.69 -9.29
CA ARG A 333 -27.87 11.59 -9.45
C ARG A 333 -26.64 11.87 -8.61
N LEU A 334 -26.15 10.89 -7.88
CA LEU A 334 -24.83 10.94 -7.25
C LEU A 334 -23.78 10.61 -8.32
N LEU A 335 -22.77 11.47 -8.47
CA LEU A 335 -21.79 11.39 -9.56
C LEU A 335 -20.47 10.78 -9.08
N ARG A 336 -19.89 11.33 -8.01
CA ARG A 336 -18.57 10.97 -7.47
C ARG A 336 -18.49 11.35 -5.99
N PHE A 337 -17.65 10.69 -5.21
CA PHE A 337 -17.35 11.09 -3.85
C PHE A 337 -15.95 10.65 -3.44
N VAL A 338 -15.34 11.39 -2.51
CA VAL A 338 -14.06 11.10 -1.87
C VAL A 338 -14.19 11.29 -0.36
N SER A 339 -13.48 10.45 0.40
CA SER A 339 -13.39 10.58 1.85
C SER A 339 -12.22 11.48 2.23
N SER A 340 -12.39 12.30 3.27
CA SER A 340 -11.32 13.01 3.98
C SER A 340 -11.20 12.48 5.42
N ARG A 341 -10.32 13.04 6.25
CA ARG A 341 -10.08 12.59 7.64
C ARG A 341 -10.97 13.37 8.62
N ALA A 342 -11.32 12.76 9.75
CA ALA A 342 -12.00 13.36 10.91
C ALA A 342 -13.32 14.06 10.58
N ASP A 343 -14.34 13.31 10.13
CA ASP A 343 -15.75 13.75 10.10
C ASP A 343 -16.24 14.37 8.78
N SER A 344 -15.44 14.34 7.71
CA SER A 344 -15.80 14.99 6.43
C SER A 344 -15.83 14.08 5.19
N MET A 345 -16.86 14.27 4.37
CA MET A 345 -17.00 13.63 3.05
C MET A 345 -17.31 14.68 1.98
N VAL A 346 -16.69 14.55 0.81
CA VAL A 346 -16.96 15.39 -0.36
C VAL A 346 -17.69 14.56 -1.40
N PHE A 347 -18.88 15.00 -1.84
CA PHE A 347 -19.59 14.32 -2.93
C PHE A 347 -20.17 15.29 -3.96
N GLU A 348 -20.09 14.89 -5.22
CA GLU A 348 -20.70 15.60 -6.34
C GLU A 348 -22.07 14.99 -6.65
N ALA A 349 -23.09 15.83 -6.66
CA ALA A 349 -24.45 15.46 -7.02
C ALA A 349 -24.95 16.34 -8.18
N GLN A 350 -25.75 15.72 -9.04
CA GLN A 350 -26.63 16.45 -9.93
C GLN A 350 -27.90 16.82 -9.16
N ILE A 351 -28.37 18.05 -9.31
CA ILE A 351 -29.61 18.56 -8.69
C ILE A 351 -30.67 18.87 -9.75
N LYS A 352 -31.94 18.94 -9.33
CA LYS A 352 -33.12 19.26 -10.13
C LYS A 352 -34.08 20.12 -9.31
N GLY A 353 -34.86 20.97 -9.95
CA GLY A 353 -35.86 21.81 -9.29
C GLY A 353 -35.99 23.19 -9.93
N PRO A 354 -36.75 24.10 -9.30
CA PRO A 354 -36.92 25.46 -9.77
C PRO A 354 -35.57 26.16 -9.95
N GLY A 355 -35.38 26.88 -11.06
CA GLY A 355 -34.14 27.60 -11.35
C GLY A 355 -32.91 26.74 -11.66
N VAL A 356 -33.05 25.41 -11.71
CA VAL A 356 -31.97 24.50 -12.13
C VAL A 356 -32.00 24.34 -13.66
N THR A 357 -30.88 24.64 -14.29
CA THR A 357 -30.63 24.48 -15.73
C THR A 357 -29.46 23.54 -15.95
N ALA A 358 -29.17 23.16 -17.19
CA ALA A 358 -27.98 22.37 -17.52
C ALA A 358 -26.65 23.03 -17.12
N ARG A 359 -26.64 24.35 -16.88
CA ARG A 359 -25.43 25.10 -16.49
C ARG A 359 -25.15 25.08 -14.99
N ASN A 360 -26.18 24.95 -14.15
CA ASN A 360 -26.07 25.05 -12.69
C ASN A 360 -26.62 23.81 -11.96
N ASN A 361 -26.62 22.66 -12.63
CA ASN A 361 -27.20 21.42 -12.10
C ASN A 361 -26.21 20.53 -11.35
N ARG A 362 -24.96 20.95 -11.14
CA ARG A 362 -23.97 20.20 -10.35
C ARG A 362 -23.64 20.95 -9.08
N VAL A 363 -23.57 20.21 -7.98
CA VAL A 363 -23.17 20.71 -6.67
C VAL A 363 -22.17 19.74 -6.06
N LEU A 364 -21.09 20.28 -5.52
CA LEU A 364 -20.16 19.59 -4.65
C LEU A 364 -20.58 19.92 -3.21
N LEU A 365 -20.76 18.89 -2.40
CA LEU A 365 -21.22 19.01 -1.03
C LEU A 365 -20.14 18.46 -0.11
N THR A 366 -19.87 19.16 0.97
CA THR A 366 -19.16 18.59 2.12
C THR A 366 -20.06 18.51 3.31
N PHE A 367 -19.95 17.41 4.04
CA PHE A 367 -20.66 17.18 5.28
C PHE A 367 -19.62 17.10 6.40
N ASP A 368 -19.70 17.97 7.41
CA ASP A 368 -18.80 17.98 8.57
C ASP A 368 -19.49 17.46 9.86
N GLY A 369 -20.53 16.64 9.70
CA GLY A 369 -21.35 16.14 10.80
C GLY A 369 -22.45 17.10 11.28
N THR A 370 -22.35 18.41 11.01
CA THR A 370 -23.32 19.40 11.53
C THR A 370 -23.91 20.33 10.47
N GLN A 371 -23.17 20.61 9.39
CA GLN A 371 -23.61 21.44 8.28
C GLN A 371 -23.14 20.89 6.94
N ALA A 372 -24.00 21.05 5.93
CA ALA A 372 -23.64 20.78 4.55
C ALA A 372 -23.18 22.08 3.90
N ASN A 373 -21.92 22.13 3.50
CA ASN A 373 -21.40 23.24 2.73
C ASN A 373 -21.39 22.88 1.24
N GLN A 374 -21.60 23.87 0.36
CA GLN A 374 -21.85 23.60 -1.06
C GLN A 374 -21.09 24.50 -2.03
N LEU A 375 -20.56 23.91 -3.10
CA LEU A 375 -20.03 24.59 -4.27
C LEU A 375 -20.82 24.19 -5.50
N ARG A 376 -21.49 25.14 -6.14
CA ARG A 376 -22.42 24.87 -7.24
C ARG A 376 -21.93 25.46 -8.55
N THR A 377 -22.05 24.70 -9.64
CA THR A 377 -21.79 25.25 -10.98
C THR A 377 -22.74 26.40 -11.28
N GLY A 378 -22.29 27.39 -12.05
CA GLY A 378 -23.08 28.60 -12.34
C GLY A 378 -23.32 29.53 -11.14
N THR A 379 -22.64 29.31 -10.00
CA THR A 379 -22.64 30.27 -8.89
C THR A 379 -21.37 31.13 -8.97
N PRO A 380 -21.50 32.48 -8.99
CA PRO A 380 -20.34 33.38 -8.99
C PRO A 380 -19.49 33.21 -7.73
N LEU A 381 -18.17 33.19 -7.90
CA LEU A 381 -17.21 33.06 -6.79
C LEU A 381 -16.28 34.27 -6.70
N ALA A 382 -16.31 34.96 -5.56
CA ALA A 382 -15.50 36.16 -5.32
C ALA A 382 -13.99 35.90 -5.48
N ALA A 383 -13.51 34.74 -4.99
CA ALA A 383 -12.11 34.31 -5.14
C ALA A 383 -11.65 34.18 -6.60
N LEU A 384 -12.58 34.12 -7.54
CA LEU A 384 -12.35 34.00 -8.98
C LEU A 384 -12.77 35.26 -9.76
N GLY A 385 -12.97 36.39 -9.08
CA GLY A 385 -13.44 37.64 -9.71
C GLY A 385 -14.92 37.60 -10.10
N ASN A 386 -15.74 36.88 -9.34
CA ASN A 386 -17.16 36.61 -9.62
C ASN A 386 -17.39 35.82 -10.93
N ALA A 387 -16.38 35.07 -11.39
CA ALA A 387 -16.57 34.08 -12.44
C ALA A 387 -17.44 32.91 -11.96
N GLU A 388 -18.16 32.30 -12.89
CA GLU A 388 -18.98 31.12 -12.63
C GLU A 388 -18.22 29.83 -12.98
N ILE A 389 -18.28 28.80 -12.11
CA ILE A 389 -17.73 27.48 -12.43
C ILE A 389 -18.62 26.81 -13.48
N GLN A 390 -18.05 26.44 -14.62
CA GLN A 390 -18.71 25.66 -15.66
C GLN A 390 -18.67 24.17 -15.32
N SER A 391 -17.52 23.66 -14.87
CA SER A 391 -17.32 22.25 -14.53
C SER A 391 -16.20 22.06 -13.52
N LEU A 392 -16.41 21.12 -12.60
CA LEU A 392 -15.35 20.51 -11.80
C LEU A 392 -14.81 19.30 -12.58
N GLN A 393 -13.49 19.23 -12.78
CA GLN A 393 -12.89 18.17 -13.60
C GLN A 393 -12.61 16.92 -12.77
N GLU A 394 -12.05 17.12 -11.58
CA GLU A 394 -11.71 16.08 -10.60
C GLU A 394 -11.92 16.60 -9.17
N ILE A 395 -12.01 15.70 -8.19
CA ILE A 395 -12.02 16.03 -6.77
C ILE A 395 -10.83 15.32 -6.16
N LEU A 396 -9.86 16.09 -5.67
CA LEU A 396 -8.64 15.55 -5.07
C LEU A 396 -8.56 15.96 -3.61
N HIS A 397 -8.20 15.02 -2.76
CA HIS A 397 -8.04 15.25 -1.33
C HIS A 397 -6.57 15.21 -0.96
N THR A 398 -6.16 16.04 -0.01
CA THR A 398 -4.75 16.18 0.38
C THR A 398 -4.66 15.96 1.88
N GLY A 399 -3.97 14.89 2.29
CA GLY A 399 -3.87 14.48 3.69
C GLY A 399 -2.85 15.29 4.49
N ASP A 400 -2.96 15.12 5.80
CA ASP A 400 -2.19 15.61 6.95
C ASP A 400 -1.42 16.93 6.83
N ASN A 401 -1.83 17.83 7.71
CA ASN A 401 -1.09 18.99 8.15
C ASN A 401 0.15 18.55 8.96
N PRO A 402 1.29 19.27 8.89
CA PRO A 402 2.50 18.91 9.62
C PRO A 402 2.21 18.72 11.12
N PRO A 403 2.96 17.84 11.81
CA PRO A 403 2.81 17.66 13.24
C PRO A 403 2.90 19.03 13.91
N ASN A 404 1.85 19.41 14.65
CA ASN A 404 1.62 20.70 15.33
C ASN A 404 0.81 21.77 14.58
N SER A 405 0.04 21.43 13.54
CA SER A 405 -0.93 22.37 12.94
C SER A 405 -2.37 21.93 13.16
N THR A 406 -3.28 22.90 13.26
CA THR A 406 -4.72 22.67 13.37
C THR A 406 -5.16 21.80 12.19
N PRO A 407 -5.86 20.67 12.38
CA PRO A 407 -6.30 19.84 11.25
C PRO A 407 -7.17 20.68 10.32
N THR A 408 -6.76 20.81 9.06
CA THR A 408 -7.61 21.38 8.01
C THR A 408 -7.54 20.41 6.83
N ASP A 409 -8.63 19.69 6.59
CA ASP A 409 -8.80 18.96 5.35
C ASP A 409 -8.75 19.94 4.18
N ARG A 410 -8.04 19.56 3.12
CA ARG A 410 -7.86 20.39 1.94
C ARG A 410 -8.23 19.62 0.69
N ILE A 411 -9.09 20.24 -0.09
CA ILE A 411 -9.63 19.69 -1.32
C ILE A 411 -9.10 20.52 -2.46
N LEU A 412 -8.32 19.89 -3.33
CA LEU A 412 -7.86 20.50 -4.57
C LEU A 412 -8.86 20.18 -5.68
N LEU A 413 -9.36 21.23 -6.32
CA LEU A 413 -10.39 21.16 -7.35
C LEU A 413 -9.86 21.79 -8.64
N PRO A 414 -9.47 20.98 -9.64
CA PRO A 414 -9.30 21.46 -10.99
C PRO A 414 -10.65 21.89 -11.57
N TYR A 415 -10.72 23.14 -12.03
CA TYR A 415 -11.97 23.73 -12.51
C TYR A 415 -11.85 24.25 -13.94
N ARG A 416 -13.02 24.41 -14.55
CA ARG A 416 -13.21 25.26 -15.73
C ARG A 416 -14.26 26.31 -15.44
N LEU A 417 -14.01 27.55 -15.86
CA LEU A 417 -14.89 28.69 -15.70
C LEU A 417 -15.73 28.94 -16.95
N GLN A 418 -16.88 29.57 -16.75
CA GLN A 418 -17.79 29.95 -17.80
C GLN A 418 -17.27 31.21 -18.52
N SER A 419 -16.94 31.07 -19.80
CA SER A 419 -16.55 32.20 -20.66
C SER A 419 -17.62 33.30 -20.69
N GLY A 420 -17.18 34.56 -20.63
CA GLY A 420 -18.04 35.75 -20.67
C GLY A 420 -18.63 36.19 -19.33
N THR A 421 -18.31 35.52 -18.21
CA THR A 421 -18.66 35.94 -16.84
C THR A 421 -17.41 36.39 -16.10
N GLY A 422 -17.48 37.40 -15.22
CA GLY A 422 -16.35 37.80 -14.36
C GLY A 422 -15.02 38.09 -15.07
N GLY A 423 -15.05 38.54 -16.34
CA GLY A 423 -13.83 38.77 -17.14
C GLY A 423 -13.12 37.50 -17.65
N VAL A 424 -13.80 36.34 -17.63
CA VAL A 424 -13.28 35.08 -18.15
C VAL A 424 -13.22 35.09 -19.67
N THR A 425 -12.05 34.77 -20.20
CA THR A 425 -11.71 34.60 -21.61
C THR A 425 -11.20 33.18 -21.86
N ALA A 426 -10.92 32.81 -23.11
CA ALA A 426 -10.35 31.51 -23.44
C ALA A 426 -8.92 31.28 -22.93
N THR A 427 -8.28 32.32 -22.36
CA THR A 427 -6.89 32.28 -21.87
C THR A 427 -6.81 32.46 -20.36
N ASN A 428 -7.90 32.26 -19.62
CA ASN A 428 -7.92 32.30 -18.15
C ASN A 428 -9.10 31.48 -17.55
N ASP A 429 -9.59 30.49 -18.31
CA ASP A 429 -10.79 29.72 -17.97
C ASP A 429 -10.47 28.42 -17.21
N THR A 430 -9.20 28.08 -17.02
CA THR A 430 -8.78 26.90 -16.24
C THR A 430 -7.88 27.24 -15.06
N GLY A 431 -7.86 26.37 -14.05
CA GLY A 431 -7.00 26.52 -12.88
C GLY A 431 -7.30 25.51 -11.77
N LEU A 432 -6.66 25.73 -10.63
CA LEU A 432 -6.74 24.92 -9.43
C LEU A 432 -7.24 25.76 -8.25
N LEU A 433 -8.28 25.24 -7.60
CA LEU A 433 -8.87 25.83 -6.40
C LEU A 433 -8.55 24.95 -5.21
N LEU A 434 -8.01 25.53 -4.14
CA LEU A 434 -7.82 24.82 -2.88
C LEU A 434 -8.93 25.25 -1.92
N ALA A 435 -9.72 24.29 -1.46
CA ALA A 435 -10.78 24.50 -0.49
C ALA A 435 -10.41 23.84 0.84
N ASP A 436 -10.36 24.64 1.89
CA ASP A 436 -10.00 24.31 3.28
C ASP A 436 -11.23 24.16 4.20
N SER A 437 -12.37 24.76 3.82
CA SER A 437 -13.72 24.45 4.28
C SER A 437 -14.73 25.16 3.36
N PHE A 438 -15.93 24.63 3.16
CA PHE A 438 -16.91 25.27 2.26
C PHE A 438 -17.89 26.23 2.98
N GLY A 439 -17.62 26.61 4.24
CA GLY A 439 -18.54 27.39 5.09
C GLY A 439 -18.23 28.88 5.27
N GLY A 440 -17.18 29.42 4.67
CA GLY A 440 -16.72 30.80 4.89
C GLY A 440 -16.07 31.49 3.69
N GLY A 441 -16.37 31.01 2.49
CA GLY A 441 -15.69 31.38 1.25
C GLY A 441 -14.77 30.24 0.81
N VAL A 442 -14.92 29.80 -0.44
CA VAL A 442 -13.99 28.82 -1.01
C VAL A 442 -12.59 29.42 -0.97
N GLY A 443 -11.61 28.63 -0.48
CA GLY A 443 -10.23 29.06 -0.31
C GLY A 443 -9.59 29.67 -1.56
N ALA A 444 -8.46 30.34 -1.36
CA ALA A 444 -7.79 31.12 -2.41
C ALA A 444 -7.50 30.29 -3.68
N THR A 445 -7.56 30.96 -4.83
CA THR A 445 -7.01 30.42 -6.08
C THR A 445 -5.53 30.09 -5.88
N LYS A 446 -5.11 28.89 -6.27
CA LYS A 446 -3.71 28.50 -6.18
C LYS A 446 -2.97 28.84 -7.44
N GLU A 447 -3.43 28.27 -8.55
CA GLU A 447 -2.80 28.45 -9.85
C GLU A 447 -3.90 28.66 -10.88
N ARG A 448 -3.78 29.70 -11.70
CA ARG A 448 -4.76 30.02 -12.73
C ARG A 448 -4.08 30.35 -14.03
N GLU A 449 -4.68 29.91 -15.12
CA GLU A 449 -4.24 30.28 -16.46
C GLU A 449 -4.19 31.82 -16.61
N GLY A 450 -3.08 32.31 -17.18
CA GLY A 450 -2.76 33.73 -17.28
C GLY A 450 -2.02 34.32 -16.07
N GLN A 451 -1.82 33.58 -14.98
CA GLN A 451 -0.97 34.00 -13.86
C GLN A 451 0.51 33.65 -14.12
N PRO A 452 1.46 34.37 -13.47
CA PRO A 452 2.88 34.05 -13.56
C PRO A 452 3.17 32.61 -13.16
N ALA A 453 4.01 31.93 -13.94
CA ALA A 453 4.62 30.64 -13.61
C ALA A 453 6.08 30.84 -13.19
N ARG A 454 6.80 29.78 -12.77
CA ARG A 454 8.23 29.85 -12.39
C ARG A 454 9.05 30.62 -13.43
N GLY A 455 9.69 31.72 -13.00
CA GLY A 455 10.47 32.61 -13.88
C GLY A 455 9.65 33.81 -14.36
N ALA A 456 9.87 34.24 -15.61
CA ALA A 456 9.08 35.27 -16.29
C ALA A 456 7.94 34.69 -17.16
N ASP A 457 7.76 33.36 -17.13
CA ASP A 457 6.77 32.64 -17.93
C ASP A 457 5.34 32.81 -17.37
N THR A 458 4.33 32.44 -18.16
CA THR A 458 2.91 32.51 -17.76
C THR A 458 2.22 31.15 -17.91
N PHE A 459 1.34 30.78 -16.98
CA PHE A 459 0.52 29.57 -17.12
C PHE A 459 -0.43 29.68 -18.31
N GLY A 460 -0.42 28.66 -19.16
CA GLY A 460 -1.45 28.38 -20.15
C GLY A 460 -2.50 27.41 -19.60
N GLN A 461 -3.15 26.68 -20.50
CA GLN A 461 -4.24 25.78 -20.13
C GLN A 461 -3.78 24.65 -19.19
N PHE A 462 -4.58 24.39 -18.15
CA PHE A 462 -4.38 23.27 -17.24
C PHE A 462 -4.99 21.99 -17.81
N PHE A 463 -4.28 20.88 -17.64
CA PHE A 463 -4.82 19.56 -17.93
C PHE A 463 -5.45 19.06 -16.64
N GLY A 464 -6.72 18.63 -16.67
CA GLY A 464 -7.54 18.32 -15.49
C GLY A 464 -7.12 17.09 -14.66
N ARG A 465 -5.82 16.87 -14.50
CA ARG A 465 -5.19 15.84 -13.69
C ARG A 465 -4.23 16.54 -12.75
N ALA A 466 -4.51 16.42 -11.46
CA ALA A 466 -3.63 16.85 -10.41
C ALA A 466 -3.50 15.71 -9.39
N ALA A 467 -2.51 15.80 -8.52
CA ALA A 467 -2.30 14.84 -7.47
C ALA A 467 -1.94 15.57 -6.18
N ALA A 468 -2.10 14.87 -5.08
CA ALA A 468 -1.91 15.42 -3.77
C ALA A 468 -1.22 14.40 -2.87
N SER A 469 -0.28 14.90 -2.09
CA SER A 469 0.39 14.15 -1.02
C SER A 469 -0.43 14.16 0.26
N THR A 470 0.01 13.32 1.20
CA THR A 470 -0.40 13.35 2.62
C THR A 470 0.33 14.39 3.46
N THR A 471 1.19 15.25 2.88
CA THR A 471 2.08 16.14 3.65
C THR A 471 2.17 17.57 3.10
N THR A 472 1.10 18.07 2.47
CA THR A 472 0.93 19.45 1.93
C THR A 472 1.52 19.79 0.55
N TYR A 473 2.03 18.82 -0.20
CA TYR A 473 2.44 18.99 -1.61
C TYR A 473 1.32 18.63 -2.58
N TYR A 474 1.26 19.38 -3.68
CA TYR A 474 0.33 19.19 -4.79
C TYR A 474 1.10 19.15 -6.10
N GLY A 475 0.79 18.18 -6.96
CA GLY A 475 1.35 18.03 -8.30
C GLY A 475 0.30 18.37 -9.35
N PHE A 476 0.70 19.08 -10.41
CA PHE A 476 -0.21 19.40 -11.52
C PHE A 476 0.56 19.60 -12.82
N SER A 477 -0.18 19.59 -13.94
CA SER A 477 0.37 19.87 -15.27
C SER A 477 -0.39 20.98 -15.97
N ALA A 478 0.35 21.83 -16.66
CA ALA A 478 -0.21 22.92 -17.44
C ALA A 478 0.67 23.19 -18.67
N PHE A 479 0.11 23.89 -19.65
CA PHE A 479 0.95 24.59 -20.61
C PHE A 479 1.63 25.78 -19.93
N VAL A 480 2.79 26.14 -20.45
CA VAL A 480 3.53 27.34 -20.08
C VAL A 480 3.84 28.10 -21.33
N ILE A 481 3.57 29.40 -21.29
CA ILE A 481 3.87 30.33 -22.36
C ILE A 481 5.15 31.06 -21.96
N PRO A 482 6.27 30.82 -22.66
CA PRO A 482 7.53 31.47 -22.34
C PRO A 482 7.47 32.98 -22.51
N ASP A 483 8.21 33.70 -21.67
CA ASP A 483 8.38 35.15 -21.83
C ASP A 483 8.93 35.47 -23.24
N GLY A 484 8.34 36.48 -23.91
CA GLY A 484 8.66 36.82 -25.30
C GLY A 484 7.85 36.12 -26.40
N GLY A 485 6.85 35.28 -26.06
CA GLY A 485 5.82 34.83 -27.01
C GLY A 485 6.14 33.56 -27.81
N GLY A 486 6.91 32.64 -27.22
CA GLY A 486 7.18 31.32 -27.79
C GLY A 486 5.95 30.40 -27.83
N PRO A 487 6.02 29.26 -28.55
CA PRO A 487 4.95 28.27 -28.55
C PRO A 487 4.71 27.73 -27.13
N PRO A 488 3.45 27.44 -26.73
CA PRO A 488 3.16 26.84 -25.44
C PRO A 488 3.85 25.49 -25.29
N LEU A 489 4.52 25.28 -24.16
CA LEU A 489 5.20 24.03 -23.82
C LEU A 489 4.46 23.33 -22.68
N ARG A 490 4.37 22.00 -22.71
CA ARG A 490 3.80 21.25 -21.57
C ARG A 490 4.82 21.15 -20.45
N GLN A 491 4.35 21.36 -19.22
CA GLN A 491 5.21 21.32 -18.05
C GLN A 491 4.49 20.72 -16.84
N CYS A 492 5.23 19.95 -16.03
CA CYS A 492 4.77 19.47 -14.74
C CYS A 492 5.35 20.31 -13.60
N PHE A 493 4.52 20.53 -12.59
CA PHE A 493 4.82 21.34 -11.43
C PHE A 493 4.55 20.57 -10.15
N THR A 494 5.32 20.90 -9.12
CA THR A 494 4.98 20.60 -7.73
C THR A 494 4.92 21.91 -6.95
N THR A 495 3.97 22.02 -6.03
CA THR A 495 3.83 23.19 -5.17
C THR A 495 3.50 22.76 -3.76
N THR A 496 3.92 23.55 -2.78
CA THR A 496 3.52 23.38 -1.37
C THR A 496 2.26 24.18 -1.05
N ALA A 497 1.61 23.85 0.05
CA ALA A 497 0.58 24.69 0.67
C ALA A 497 1.01 26.16 0.82
N GLY A 498 2.30 26.40 1.10
CA GLY A 498 2.92 27.72 1.25
C GLY A 498 3.22 28.47 -0.06
N GLY A 499 2.93 27.89 -1.22
CA GLY A 499 3.09 28.55 -2.53
C GLY A 499 4.50 28.45 -3.14
N ASN A 500 5.42 27.70 -2.55
CA ASN A 500 6.70 27.42 -3.19
C ASN A 500 6.46 26.47 -4.36
N GLN A 501 6.60 27.01 -5.58
CA GLN A 501 6.43 26.30 -6.85
C GLN A 501 7.78 25.81 -7.38
N LEU A 502 7.83 24.56 -7.81
CA LEU A 502 8.98 23.94 -8.44
C LEU A 502 8.59 23.35 -9.80
N SER A 503 9.45 23.55 -10.79
CA SER A 503 9.29 23.00 -12.14
C SER A 503 10.02 21.68 -12.23
N VAL A 504 9.27 20.61 -12.48
CA VAL A 504 9.79 19.24 -12.47
C VAL A 504 10.37 18.83 -13.83
N VAL A 505 9.65 19.11 -14.93
CA VAL A 505 10.11 18.77 -16.30
C VAL A 505 9.32 19.58 -17.34
N ARG A 506 9.99 19.99 -18.42
CA ARG A 506 9.37 20.63 -19.60
C ARG A 506 9.51 19.78 -20.85
N GLU A 507 8.51 19.86 -21.71
CA GLU A 507 8.63 19.41 -23.09
C GLU A 507 9.78 20.16 -23.79
N GLY A 508 10.67 19.43 -24.47
CA GLY A 508 11.90 19.98 -25.05
C GLY A 508 13.14 19.94 -24.14
N ASP A 509 12.99 19.67 -22.84
CA ASP A 509 14.16 19.43 -21.97
C ASP A 509 14.92 18.17 -22.43
N GLN A 510 16.23 18.16 -22.18
CA GLN A 510 17.11 17.02 -22.41
C GLN A 510 16.78 15.90 -21.41
N ALA A 511 16.77 14.64 -21.89
CA ALA A 511 16.58 13.49 -21.02
C ALA A 511 17.86 13.23 -20.19
N PRO A 512 17.82 13.23 -18.84
CA PRO A 512 19.04 13.06 -18.03
C PRO A 512 19.58 11.61 -18.07
N GLY A 513 20.90 11.41 -17.94
CA GLY A 513 21.46 10.19 -17.31
C GLY A 513 21.90 8.99 -18.17
N LEU A 514 21.93 9.03 -19.51
CA LEU A 514 22.28 7.86 -20.34
C LEU A 514 23.69 7.88 -20.98
N GLY A 515 24.58 8.76 -20.52
CA GLY A 515 25.99 8.77 -20.94
C GLY A 515 26.22 9.03 -22.44
N ALA A 516 27.44 8.78 -22.92
CA ALA A 516 27.91 9.07 -24.28
C ALA A 516 27.36 8.11 -25.38
N GLU A 517 26.40 7.24 -25.04
CA GLU A 517 25.81 6.26 -25.97
C GLU A 517 24.53 6.75 -26.67
N LEU A 518 24.04 7.96 -26.39
CA LEU A 518 22.90 8.57 -27.08
C LEU A 518 23.28 9.86 -27.83
N ASP A 519 22.51 10.15 -28.88
CA ASP A 519 22.58 11.41 -29.62
C ASP A 519 22.23 12.59 -28.67
N PRO A 520 23.12 13.58 -28.49
CA PRO A 520 22.85 14.80 -27.69
C PRO A 520 21.63 15.61 -28.14
N ALA A 521 21.04 15.29 -29.29
CA ALA A 521 19.86 15.96 -29.83
C ALA A 521 18.51 15.45 -29.28
N GLU A 522 18.48 14.43 -28.43
CA GLU A 522 17.23 13.82 -27.98
C GLU A 522 16.56 14.58 -26.82
N THR A 523 15.28 14.91 -27.00
CA THR A 523 14.48 15.70 -26.06
C THR A 523 13.11 15.05 -25.79
N PHE A 524 12.45 15.47 -24.71
CA PHE A 524 11.07 15.08 -24.44
C PHE A 524 10.11 15.66 -25.50
N ARG A 525 9.22 14.81 -26.04
CA ARG A 525 8.20 15.21 -27.03
C ARG A 525 6.78 15.32 -26.48
N ASN A 526 6.50 14.81 -25.28
CA ASN A 526 5.18 14.97 -24.65
C ASN A 526 5.26 14.68 -23.15
N VAL A 527 4.56 15.47 -22.34
CA VAL A 527 4.40 15.27 -20.90
C VAL A 527 2.94 14.89 -20.62
N LEU A 528 2.72 13.73 -19.98
CA LEU A 528 1.40 13.13 -19.78
C LEU A 528 0.73 13.49 -18.45
N GLY A 529 1.39 14.32 -17.63
CA GLY A 529 0.76 15.07 -16.53
C GLY A 529 0.36 14.25 -15.30
N GLU A 530 0.71 12.97 -15.24
CA GLU A 530 0.56 12.17 -14.03
C GLU A 530 1.74 12.52 -13.12
N VAL A 531 1.45 13.08 -11.93
CA VAL A 531 2.40 13.33 -10.85
C VAL A 531 2.05 12.37 -9.73
N VAL A 532 2.81 11.31 -9.52
CA VAL A 532 2.50 10.30 -8.49
C VAL A 532 3.42 10.53 -7.28
N ASP A 533 2.85 10.53 -6.06
CA ASP A 533 3.59 10.82 -4.82
C ASP A 533 3.86 9.55 -3.98
N LEU A 534 5.01 9.52 -3.29
CA LEU A 534 5.41 8.54 -2.27
C LEU A 534 6.50 9.12 -1.34
N ASN A 535 6.16 10.10 -0.50
CA ASN A 535 7.11 10.72 0.43
C ASN A 535 8.23 11.53 -0.24
N GLY A 536 7.81 12.46 -1.09
CA GLY A 536 8.58 13.63 -1.47
C GLY A 536 9.18 13.51 -2.85
N PHE A 537 8.69 14.34 -3.78
CA PHE A 537 9.11 14.55 -5.18
C PHE A 537 8.39 13.67 -6.21
N GLY A 538 7.54 14.35 -6.97
CA GLY A 538 6.51 13.74 -7.80
C GLY A 538 7.02 13.13 -9.09
N ILE A 539 6.50 11.95 -9.41
CA ILE A 539 6.83 11.17 -10.60
C ILE A 539 6.10 11.74 -11.81
N ALA A 540 6.79 12.39 -12.76
CA ALA A 540 6.20 12.86 -14.02
C ALA A 540 6.41 11.87 -15.18
N ARG A 541 5.35 11.52 -15.93
CA ARG A 541 5.44 10.64 -17.12
C ARG A 541 5.65 11.43 -18.42
N ALA A 542 6.71 11.14 -19.18
CA ALA A 542 7.02 11.80 -20.46
C ALA A 542 7.45 10.82 -21.58
N LEU A 543 7.25 11.21 -22.84
CA LEU A 543 7.63 10.45 -24.04
C LEU A 543 8.92 10.99 -24.69
N ARG A 544 9.87 10.10 -25.04
CA ARG A 544 11.13 10.42 -25.74
C ARG A 544 10.95 10.63 -27.27
N GLY A 545 11.74 11.53 -27.88
CA GLY A 545 11.75 11.76 -29.33
C GLY A 545 13.03 11.31 -30.07
N GLY A 546 12.87 10.73 -31.29
CA GLY A 546 13.93 10.37 -32.26
C GLY A 546 13.36 10.03 -33.65
N THR A 547 14.19 9.84 -34.69
CA THR A 547 13.73 9.49 -36.05
C THR A 547 13.09 8.10 -36.12
N PRO A 548 12.03 7.89 -36.92
CA PRO A 548 11.21 6.69 -36.86
C PRO A 548 11.84 5.53 -37.63
N SER A 549 12.51 4.64 -36.93
CA SER A 549 12.64 3.25 -37.37
C SER A 549 12.56 2.33 -36.17
N ALA A 550 11.45 1.58 -36.11
CA ALA A 550 10.98 0.69 -35.04
C ALA A 550 10.18 1.38 -33.90
N ASN A 551 8.94 0.91 -33.73
CA ASN A 551 7.97 1.28 -32.69
C ASN A 551 8.56 1.13 -31.28
N GLN A 552 9.19 2.18 -30.74
CA GLN A 552 9.66 2.22 -29.35
C GLN A 552 8.98 3.37 -28.61
N PHE A 553 7.94 3.06 -27.83
CA PHE A 553 7.44 3.95 -26.79
C PHE A 553 8.35 3.77 -25.57
N ALA A 554 9.11 4.80 -25.21
CA ALA A 554 9.83 4.86 -23.94
C ALA A 554 9.16 5.92 -23.07
N GLU A 555 8.66 5.52 -21.91
CA GLU A 555 8.06 6.39 -20.91
C GLU A 555 9.10 6.63 -19.82
N GLY A 556 9.51 7.89 -19.63
CA GLY A 556 10.42 8.29 -18.56
C GLY A 556 9.65 8.79 -17.34
N PHE A 557 10.19 8.51 -16.15
CA PHE A 557 9.67 8.94 -14.84
C PHE A 557 10.75 9.77 -14.15
N TRP A 558 10.44 10.90 -13.51
CA TRP A 558 11.47 11.78 -12.88
C TRP A 558 11.11 12.22 -11.45
N LYS A 559 12.13 12.44 -10.58
CA LYS A 559 12.01 12.84 -9.17
C LYS A 559 12.97 14.02 -8.86
N GLU A 560 12.47 15.09 -8.25
CA GLU A 560 13.24 16.32 -7.93
C GLU A 560 13.65 16.49 -6.45
N SER A 561 14.18 15.48 -5.76
CA SER A 561 15.21 15.66 -4.70
C SER A 561 15.59 14.33 -4.05
N GLY A 562 16.89 14.25 -3.72
CA GLY A 562 17.46 13.24 -2.82
C GLY A 562 17.29 11.82 -3.33
N ASP A 563 18.25 11.43 -4.17
CA ASP A 563 18.63 10.08 -4.59
C ASP A 563 17.69 9.35 -5.59
N ALA A 564 18.23 9.27 -6.82
CA ALA A 564 17.89 8.46 -7.99
C ALA A 564 16.67 8.84 -8.87
N LEU A 565 16.97 8.86 -10.19
CA LEU A 565 16.06 8.92 -11.32
C LEU A 565 15.97 7.52 -11.95
N MET A 566 14.76 7.02 -12.23
CA MET A 566 14.56 5.75 -12.95
C MET A 566 14.15 6.00 -14.41
N ILE A 567 14.90 5.45 -15.36
CA ILE A 567 14.57 5.45 -16.79
C ILE A 567 14.36 3.99 -17.23
N GLY A 568 13.14 3.66 -17.65
CA GLY A 568 12.80 2.32 -18.15
C GLY A 568 12.81 2.28 -19.67
N ARG A 569 13.48 1.27 -20.24
CA ARG A 569 13.38 0.90 -21.67
C ARG A 569 12.84 -0.53 -21.76
N GLY A 570 11.53 -0.68 -21.92
CA GLY A 570 10.94 -2.03 -21.95
C GLY A 570 11.23 -2.82 -20.66
N THR A 571 11.49 -4.12 -20.78
CA THR A 571 11.67 -5.07 -19.66
C THR A 571 13.03 -4.99 -18.95
N GLU A 572 13.88 -4.02 -19.28
CA GLU A 572 15.18 -3.82 -18.64
C GLU A 572 15.31 -2.39 -18.08
N LEU A 573 16.01 -2.30 -16.94
CA LEU A 573 16.22 -1.10 -16.14
C LEU A 573 17.70 -0.72 -16.32
N ASP A 574 17.99 0.34 -17.08
CA ASP A 574 19.36 0.76 -17.39
C ASP A 574 19.86 1.76 -16.34
N ALA A 575 20.78 1.28 -15.49
CA ALA A 575 21.78 1.94 -14.64
C ALA A 575 21.41 3.16 -13.73
N THR A 576 21.93 3.13 -12.50
CA THR A 576 21.99 4.25 -11.54
C THR A 576 23.40 4.86 -11.57
N LEU A 577 23.58 6.19 -11.72
CA LEU A 577 24.91 6.84 -11.72
C LEU A 577 25.09 7.82 -10.55
N HIS A 578 26.29 7.83 -9.94
CA HIS A 578 26.64 8.70 -8.81
C HIS A 578 27.00 10.13 -9.29
N PRO A 579 26.42 11.20 -8.72
CA PRO A 579 26.44 12.54 -9.31
C PRO A 579 27.79 13.28 -9.21
N VAL A 580 28.75 12.79 -8.43
CA VAL A 580 30.09 13.41 -8.30
C VAL A 580 31.17 12.65 -9.06
N THR A 581 30.96 11.35 -9.32
CA THR A 581 32.03 10.45 -9.79
C THR A 581 31.72 9.78 -11.12
N GLY A 582 30.48 9.84 -11.61
CA GLY A 582 30.07 9.18 -12.86
C GLY A 582 30.18 7.65 -12.84
N GLN A 583 30.30 7.05 -11.64
CA GLN A 583 30.36 5.60 -11.46
C GLN A 583 28.95 5.03 -11.21
N PRO A 584 28.68 3.76 -11.59
CA PRO A 584 27.42 3.08 -11.26
C PRO A 584 27.21 3.05 -9.75
N VAL A 585 26.06 3.52 -9.26
CA VAL A 585 25.68 3.34 -7.85
C VAL A 585 25.10 1.96 -7.73
N GLY A 586 25.60 1.21 -6.74
CA GLY A 586 25.08 -0.11 -6.37
C GLY A 586 23.55 -0.10 -6.32
N SER A 587 23.01 -1.19 -6.82
CA SER A 587 21.63 -1.37 -7.20
C SER A 587 20.64 -1.29 -6.04
N PHE A 588 19.75 -0.30 -6.09
CA PHE A 588 18.59 -0.13 -5.20
C PHE A 588 17.32 -0.65 -5.90
N LEU A 589 16.66 -1.68 -5.32
CA LEU A 589 15.33 -2.09 -5.76
C LEU A 589 14.25 -1.22 -5.10
N ALA A 590 13.79 -0.19 -5.80
CA ALA A 590 12.49 0.40 -5.52
C ALA A 590 11.41 -0.51 -6.14
N SER A 591 10.64 -1.21 -5.31
CA SER A 591 9.51 -2.02 -5.78
C SER A 591 8.18 -1.27 -5.65
N ARG A 592 7.36 -1.38 -6.71
CA ARG A 592 5.93 -1.02 -6.84
C ARG A 592 5.56 0.43 -7.18
N PHE A 593 5.48 0.74 -8.48
CA PHE A 593 4.37 1.52 -9.04
C PHE A 593 3.89 0.97 -10.40
N LEU A 594 2.57 0.75 -10.47
CA LEU A 594 1.68 0.64 -11.65
C LEU A 594 1.83 -0.52 -12.65
N ARG A 595 0.89 -1.48 -12.55
CA ARG A 595 -0.07 -1.77 -13.63
C ARG A 595 -1.48 -1.95 -13.06
N PHE A 596 -2.46 -1.46 -13.82
CA PHE A 596 -3.90 -1.27 -13.60
C PHE A 596 -4.65 -2.35 -12.80
#